data_AF-A0A364LI21-F1
#
_entry.id   AF-A0A364LI21-F1
#
_cell.length_a   1.000
_cell.length_b   1.000
_cell.length_c   1.000
_cell.angle_alpha   90.00
_cell.angle_beta   90.00
_cell.angle_gamma   90.00
#
_symmetry.space_group_name_H-M   'P 1'
#
loop_
_entity.id
_entity.type
_entity.pdbx_description
1 polymer ?
#
loop_
_entity_poly.entity_id
_entity_poly.type
_entity_poly.pdbx_seq_one_letter_code
_entity_poly.pdbx_strand_id
1 'polypeptide(L)'
;MFHKLLQIDPEVADAIINNEPVVVLESTLISHGMPYPENLETARIIEDTIRTLGAIPATIALHRGRIHIGTSDTLMEELAQSPHTIKASRSDIAFVLSRKLTASTTVAATMFCAHLAGLPIFVTGGIGGVHQQVIENFDISADLIELSTTPVTVVCSGAKSILDLPKTLEKLESYGVPIVGYRTNEFPAFYSHSSGLPLVHRLDKPQEIAELLYYQHQLGMRNGIVVANPIPRGDEIPEAQINPVIQQARAEAKGLQGKSITPFLLKRINELTAGESLRANIELIKNNASLGAQIAICYYQQLKHLNI
;
A
#
# COMPACT_ATOMS: atom_id res chain seq x y z
N MET A 1 -24.14 -6.21 -8.72
CA MET A 1 -23.61 -6.15 -10.10
C MET A 1 -22.48 -5.14 -10.10
N PHE A 2 -21.28 -5.56 -10.52
CA PHE A 2 -20.08 -4.70 -10.49
C PHE A 2 -20.17 -3.53 -11.46
N HIS A 3 -19.40 -2.48 -11.19
CA HIS A 3 -19.31 -1.33 -12.08
C HIS A 3 -18.80 -1.76 -13.47
N LYS A 4 -19.40 -1.23 -14.55
CA LYS A 4 -19.13 -1.68 -15.93
C LYS A 4 -17.68 -1.53 -16.39
N LEU A 5 -16.86 -0.73 -15.69
CA LEU A 5 -15.44 -0.51 -16.00
C LEU A 5 -14.50 -1.49 -15.30
N LEU A 6 -14.99 -2.30 -14.36
CA LEU A 6 -14.19 -3.34 -13.72
C LEU A 6 -14.01 -4.53 -14.66
N GLN A 7 -12.78 -4.99 -14.78
CA GLN A 7 -12.39 -6.27 -15.32
C GLN A 7 -11.85 -7.07 -14.14
N ILE A 8 -12.64 -8.00 -13.62
CA ILE A 8 -12.26 -8.79 -12.44
C ILE A 8 -11.72 -10.12 -12.95
N ASP A 9 -10.57 -10.53 -12.44
CA ASP A 9 -10.02 -11.85 -12.70
C ASP A 9 -10.99 -12.95 -12.22
N PRO A 10 -11.17 -14.06 -12.96
CA PRO A 10 -12.12 -15.11 -12.58
C PRO A 10 -11.95 -15.61 -11.13
N GLU A 11 -10.73 -15.80 -10.66
CA GLU A 11 -10.47 -16.27 -9.30
C GLU A 11 -10.96 -15.25 -8.25
N VAL A 12 -10.69 -13.97 -8.48
CA VAL A 12 -11.14 -12.90 -7.60
C VAL A 12 -12.66 -12.74 -7.66
N ALA A 13 -13.27 -12.90 -8.83
CA ALA A 13 -14.72 -12.84 -8.99
C ALA A 13 -15.42 -13.96 -8.21
N ASP A 14 -14.92 -15.19 -8.32
CA ASP A 14 -15.43 -16.34 -7.56
C ASP A 14 -15.25 -16.14 -6.06
N ALA A 15 -14.09 -15.63 -5.63
CA ALA A 15 -13.83 -15.31 -4.23
C ALA A 15 -14.82 -14.27 -3.67
N ILE A 16 -15.13 -13.21 -4.44
CA ILE A 16 -16.12 -12.20 -4.02
C ILE A 16 -17.52 -12.83 -3.93
N ILE A 17 -17.91 -13.67 -4.88
CA ILE A 17 -19.23 -14.33 -4.88
C ILE A 17 -19.37 -15.28 -3.67
N ASN A 18 -18.28 -15.95 -3.30
CA ASN A 18 -18.26 -16.96 -2.22
C ASN A 18 -17.91 -16.37 -0.85
N ASN A 19 -17.77 -15.04 -0.73
CA ASN A 19 -17.31 -14.35 0.47
C ASN A 19 -16.01 -14.97 1.01
N GLU A 20 -15.04 -15.15 0.13
CA GLU A 20 -13.71 -15.65 0.46
C GLU A 20 -12.72 -14.51 0.72
N PRO A 21 -11.64 -14.76 1.48
CA PRO A 21 -10.71 -13.72 1.88
C PRO A 21 -9.90 -13.20 0.70
N VAL A 22 -10.16 -11.96 0.28
CA VAL A 22 -9.39 -11.29 -0.79
C VAL A 22 -8.50 -10.20 -0.19
N VAL A 23 -7.24 -10.12 -0.64
CA VAL A 23 -6.27 -9.09 -0.25
C VAL A 23 -5.84 -8.33 -1.49
N VAL A 24 -6.11 -7.02 -1.50
CA VAL A 24 -5.72 -6.14 -2.60
C VAL A 24 -4.22 -5.81 -2.52
N LEU A 25 -3.60 -5.65 -3.71
CA LEU A 25 -2.22 -5.18 -3.88
C LEU A 25 -2.15 -4.03 -4.89
N GLU A 26 -1.21 -3.11 -4.71
CA GLU A 26 -0.94 -2.03 -5.67
C GLU A 26 0.06 -2.47 -6.74
N SER A 27 0.03 -1.80 -7.90
CA SER A 27 0.98 -2.07 -8.99
C SER A 27 2.10 -1.03 -9.11
N THR A 28 2.05 0.10 -8.38
CA THR A 28 3.15 1.09 -8.43
C THR A 28 4.48 0.52 -7.96
N LEU A 29 4.45 -0.42 -7.01
CA LEU A 29 5.64 -1.14 -6.57
C LEU A 29 6.34 -1.83 -7.76
N ILE A 30 5.54 -2.44 -8.65
CA ILE A 30 6.00 -3.19 -9.81
C ILE A 30 6.67 -2.27 -10.83
N SER A 31 6.01 -1.18 -11.23
CA SER A 31 6.52 -0.33 -12.32
C SER A 31 7.48 0.78 -11.89
N HIS A 32 7.40 1.24 -10.64
CA HIS A 32 8.10 2.45 -10.19
C HIS A 32 8.76 2.33 -8.81
N GLY A 33 8.57 1.20 -8.11
CA GLY A 33 9.09 0.98 -6.76
C GLY A 33 10.39 0.20 -6.73
N MET A 34 10.63 -0.67 -7.71
CA MET A 34 11.74 -1.61 -7.74
C MET A 34 12.29 -1.76 -9.18
N PRO A 35 13.58 -2.07 -9.36
CA PRO A 35 14.15 -2.39 -10.67
C PRO A 35 13.66 -3.76 -11.17
N TYR A 36 13.79 -3.99 -12.48
CA TYR A 36 13.60 -5.33 -13.08
C TYR A 36 14.91 -6.13 -13.01
N PRO A 37 14.87 -7.45 -12.69
CA PRO A 37 13.68 -8.31 -12.54
C PRO A 37 13.07 -8.34 -11.13
N GLU A 38 13.69 -7.70 -10.14
CA GLU A 38 13.31 -7.81 -8.73
C GLU A 38 11.87 -7.34 -8.47
N ASN A 39 11.37 -6.39 -9.26
CA ASN A 39 10.00 -5.90 -9.20
C ASN A 39 8.94 -6.99 -9.48
N LEU A 40 9.13 -7.78 -10.55
CA LEU A 40 8.24 -8.86 -10.93
C LEU A 40 8.36 -10.05 -9.99
N GLU A 41 9.60 -10.39 -9.60
CA GLU A 41 9.86 -11.46 -8.63
C GLU A 41 9.20 -11.14 -7.28
N THR A 42 9.35 -9.90 -6.81
CA THR A 42 8.72 -9.45 -5.56
C THR A 42 7.20 -9.48 -5.65
N ALA A 43 6.61 -9.02 -6.76
CA ALA A 43 5.17 -9.07 -6.96
C ALA A 43 4.62 -10.52 -6.83
N ARG A 44 5.29 -11.48 -7.49
CA ARG A 44 4.94 -12.91 -7.40
C ARG A 44 5.09 -13.46 -6.00
N ILE A 45 6.21 -13.15 -5.32
CA ILE A 45 6.44 -13.58 -3.94
C ILE A 45 5.34 -13.07 -3.00
N ILE A 46 4.86 -11.84 -3.18
CA ILE A 46 3.78 -11.27 -2.37
C ILE A 46 2.46 -12.00 -2.64
N GLU A 47 2.10 -12.23 -3.90
CA GLU A 47 0.90 -13.00 -4.25
C GLU A 47 0.96 -14.41 -3.68
N ASP A 48 2.08 -15.10 -3.81
CA ASP A 48 2.32 -16.45 -3.28
C ASP A 48 2.24 -16.48 -1.75
N THR A 49 2.73 -15.44 -1.07
CA THR A 49 2.64 -15.31 0.39
C THR A 49 1.19 -15.29 0.84
N ILE A 50 0.34 -14.52 0.13
CA ILE A 50 -1.10 -14.42 0.43
C ILE A 50 -1.80 -15.76 0.13
N ARG A 51 -1.50 -16.38 -1.02
CA ARG A 51 -2.05 -17.68 -1.43
C ARG A 51 -1.72 -18.79 -0.44
N THR A 52 -0.47 -18.87 0.02
CA THR A 52 0.00 -19.89 0.96
C THR A 52 -0.73 -19.83 2.30
N LEU A 53 -1.23 -18.65 2.69
CA LEU A 53 -2.01 -18.46 3.91
C LEU A 53 -3.50 -18.75 3.71
N GLY A 54 -3.96 -19.01 2.48
CA GLY A 54 -5.35 -19.32 2.15
C GLY A 54 -6.22 -18.11 1.83
N ALA A 55 -5.62 -16.97 1.45
CA ALA A 55 -6.32 -15.81 0.91
C ALA A 55 -6.03 -15.64 -0.59
N ILE A 56 -6.87 -14.89 -1.30
CA ILE A 56 -6.76 -14.63 -2.73
C ILE A 56 -6.15 -13.25 -2.95
N PRO A 57 -4.97 -13.12 -3.61
CA PRO A 57 -4.41 -11.82 -3.95
C PRO A 57 -5.16 -11.18 -5.13
N ALA A 58 -5.33 -9.86 -5.08
CA ALA A 58 -5.92 -9.08 -6.16
C ALA A 58 -5.06 -7.84 -6.46
N THR A 59 -4.01 -8.02 -7.27
CA THR A 59 -3.21 -6.89 -7.78
C THR A 59 -4.07 -6.02 -8.70
N ILE A 60 -4.06 -4.69 -8.48
CA ILE A 60 -4.88 -3.75 -9.23
C ILE A 60 -4.03 -2.92 -10.21
N ALA A 61 -4.49 -2.84 -11.46
CA ALA A 61 -3.90 -1.98 -12.48
C ALA A 61 -4.95 -1.37 -13.41
N LEU A 62 -4.58 -0.30 -14.13
CA LEU A 62 -5.41 0.27 -15.19
C LEU A 62 -4.83 -0.19 -16.53
N HIS A 63 -5.66 -0.81 -17.38
CA HIS A 63 -5.18 -1.30 -18.66
C HIS A 63 -6.28 -1.28 -19.72
N ARG A 64 -5.97 -0.66 -20.87
CA ARG A 64 -6.82 -0.60 -22.07
C ARG A 64 -8.27 -0.15 -21.80
N GLY A 65 -8.43 0.81 -20.90
CA GLY A 65 -9.73 1.42 -20.59
C GLY A 65 -10.55 0.65 -19.56
N ARG A 66 -9.94 -0.32 -18.86
CA ARG A 66 -10.55 -1.09 -17.77
C ARG A 66 -9.72 -0.97 -16.49
N ILE A 67 -10.40 -1.09 -15.36
CA ILE A 67 -9.79 -1.27 -14.04
C ILE A 67 -9.68 -2.78 -13.83
N HIS A 68 -8.47 -3.32 -13.80
CA HIS A 68 -8.22 -4.73 -13.57
C HIS A 68 -8.13 -4.99 -12.08
N ILE A 69 -8.93 -5.93 -11.57
CA ILE A 69 -8.94 -6.38 -10.18
C ILE A 69 -8.47 -7.84 -10.20
N GLY A 70 -7.22 -8.06 -9.80
CA GLY A 70 -6.46 -9.26 -10.18
C GLY A 70 -5.83 -9.06 -11.56
N THR A 71 -4.50 -9.09 -11.64
CA THR A 71 -3.76 -8.99 -12.90
C THR A 71 -3.37 -10.37 -13.39
N SER A 72 -3.48 -10.62 -14.69
CA SER A 72 -2.85 -11.79 -15.31
C SER A 72 -1.33 -11.68 -15.26
N ASP A 73 -0.64 -12.82 -15.33
CA ASP A 73 0.83 -12.87 -15.44
C ASP A 73 1.36 -11.99 -16.57
N THR A 74 0.68 -12.01 -17.72
CA THR A 74 1.04 -11.20 -18.89
C THR A 74 0.95 -9.70 -18.63
N LEU A 75 -0.07 -9.25 -17.91
CA LEU A 75 -0.21 -7.83 -17.55
C LEU A 75 0.81 -7.45 -16.47
N MET A 76 1.09 -8.35 -15.52
CA MET A 76 2.12 -8.13 -14.51
C MET A 76 3.52 -7.98 -15.15
N GLU A 77 3.85 -8.82 -16.13
CA GLU A 77 5.09 -8.73 -16.92
C GLU A 77 5.16 -7.42 -17.73
N GLU A 78 4.06 -7.01 -18.37
CA GLU A 78 3.97 -5.72 -19.09
C GLU A 78 4.25 -4.55 -18.13
N LEU A 79 3.63 -4.55 -16.95
CA LEU A 79 3.82 -3.52 -15.93
C LEU A 79 5.27 -3.47 -15.41
N ALA A 80 5.92 -4.62 -15.28
CA ALA A 80 7.29 -4.73 -14.75
C ALA A 80 8.36 -4.26 -15.74
N GLN A 81 8.14 -4.46 -17.05
CA GLN A 81 9.15 -4.17 -18.07
C GLN A 81 8.91 -2.86 -18.82
N SER A 82 7.66 -2.39 -18.92
CA SER A 82 7.33 -1.22 -19.75
C SER A 82 7.76 0.09 -19.10
N PRO A 83 8.69 0.85 -19.72
CA PRO A 83 9.07 2.19 -19.24
C PRO A 83 7.97 3.24 -19.49
N HIS A 84 6.91 2.88 -20.22
CA HIS A 84 5.80 3.76 -20.57
C HIS A 84 4.61 3.62 -19.62
N THR A 85 4.69 2.74 -18.63
CA THR A 85 3.63 2.58 -17.63
C THR A 85 3.46 3.87 -16.85
N ILE A 86 2.24 4.42 -16.84
CA ILE A 86 1.95 5.63 -16.08
C ILE A 86 1.86 5.28 -14.59
N LYS A 87 2.37 6.16 -13.72
CA LYS A 87 2.08 6.14 -12.28
C LYS A 87 0.78 6.90 -12.01
N ALA A 88 -0.31 6.17 -11.78
CA ALA A 88 -1.64 6.74 -11.58
C ALA A 88 -1.98 6.91 -10.09
N SER A 89 -2.32 8.13 -9.72
CA SER A 89 -3.06 8.47 -8.50
C SER A 89 -4.54 8.70 -8.82
N ARG A 90 -5.35 9.04 -7.80
CA ARG A 90 -6.81 9.23 -7.93
C ARG A 90 -7.17 10.17 -9.09
N SER A 91 -6.43 11.27 -9.24
CA SER A 91 -6.64 12.27 -10.30
C SER A 91 -6.42 11.75 -11.72
N ASP A 92 -5.64 10.67 -11.88
CA ASP A 92 -5.21 10.18 -13.19
C ASP A 92 -6.16 9.11 -13.75
N ILE A 93 -6.97 8.47 -12.91
CA ILE A 93 -7.78 7.29 -13.26
C ILE A 93 -8.65 7.55 -14.49
N ALA A 94 -9.45 8.61 -14.48
CA ALA A 94 -10.36 8.91 -15.59
C ALA A 94 -9.61 9.22 -16.89
N PHE A 95 -8.47 9.93 -16.80
CA PHE A 95 -7.64 10.24 -17.96
C PHE A 95 -7.05 8.96 -18.58
N VAL A 96 -6.41 8.11 -17.77
CA VAL A 96 -5.82 6.84 -18.22
C VAL A 96 -6.87 5.94 -18.87
N LEU A 97 -8.04 5.79 -18.24
CA LEU A 97 -9.11 4.94 -18.77
C LEU A 97 -9.67 5.48 -20.09
N SER A 98 -9.95 6.79 -20.18
CA SER A 98 -10.49 7.41 -21.41
C SER A 98 -9.54 7.34 -22.60
N ARG A 99 -8.22 7.34 -22.34
CA ARG A 99 -7.17 7.20 -23.35
C ARG A 99 -6.76 5.76 -23.61
N LYS A 100 -7.35 4.79 -22.88
CA LYS A 100 -7.03 3.35 -22.96
C LYS A 100 -5.53 3.06 -22.73
N LEU A 101 -4.90 3.85 -21.85
CA LEU A 101 -3.49 3.68 -21.51
C LEU A 101 -3.30 2.59 -20.45
N THR A 102 -2.05 2.15 -20.27
CA THR A 102 -1.63 1.28 -19.16
C THR A 102 -1.07 2.14 -18.03
N ALA A 103 -1.53 1.90 -16.80
CA ALA A 103 -1.00 2.55 -15.62
C ALA A 103 -0.95 1.62 -14.40
N SER A 104 0.16 1.72 -13.69
CA SER A 104 0.29 1.25 -12.32
C SER A 104 -0.51 2.15 -11.37
N THR A 105 -1.14 1.58 -10.35
CA THR A 105 -1.93 2.31 -9.36
C THR A 105 -1.12 2.54 -8.09
N THR A 106 -1.13 3.78 -7.59
CA THR A 106 -0.62 4.13 -6.26
C THR A 106 -1.62 3.75 -5.18
N VAL A 107 -1.22 3.74 -3.90
CA VAL A 107 -2.11 3.59 -2.74
C VAL A 107 -3.46 4.30 -2.93
N ALA A 108 -3.47 5.60 -3.24
CA ALA A 108 -4.73 6.34 -3.45
C ALA A 108 -5.62 5.73 -4.55
N ALA A 109 -5.03 5.42 -5.72
CA ALA A 109 -5.78 4.86 -6.84
C ALA A 109 -6.22 3.41 -6.57
N THR A 110 -5.38 2.61 -5.92
CA THR A 110 -5.66 1.23 -5.55
C THR A 110 -6.82 1.17 -4.56
N MET A 111 -6.83 2.00 -3.51
CA MET A 111 -7.94 2.08 -2.56
C MET A 111 -9.27 2.44 -3.25
N PHE A 112 -9.27 3.44 -4.12
CA PHE A 112 -10.47 3.82 -4.87
C PHE A 112 -11.02 2.63 -5.69
N CYS A 113 -10.15 1.94 -6.43
CA CYS A 113 -10.51 0.80 -7.26
C CYS A 113 -10.95 -0.42 -6.42
N ALA A 114 -10.29 -0.68 -5.29
CA ALA A 114 -10.64 -1.73 -4.34
C ALA A 114 -12.03 -1.50 -3.76
N HIS A 115 -12.32 -0.28 -3.32
CA HIS A 115 -13.63 0.08 -2.79
C HIS A 115 -14.73 -0.05 -3.85
N LEU A 116 -14.44 0.34 -5.11
CA LEU A 116 -15.36 0.15 -6.23
C LEU A 116 -15.66 -1.34 -6.49
N ALA A 117 -14.73 -2.24 -6.17
CA ALA A 117 -14.88 -3.69 -6.24
C ALA A 117 -15.46 -4.32 -4.96
N GLY A 118 -15.69 -3.54 -3.90
CA GLY A 118 -16.18 -4.04 -2.61
C GLY A 118 -15.13 -4.78 -1.79
N LEU A 119 -13.83 -4.52 -2.03
CA LEU A 119 -12.72 -5.17 -1.35
C LEU A 119 -12.15 -4.26 -0.24
N PRO A 120 -12.25 -4.63 1.05
CA PRO A 120 -11.95 -3.71 2.15
C PRO A 120 -10.50 -3.78 2.67
N ILE A 121 -9.68 -4.71 2.20
CA ILE A 121 -8.33 -4.96 2.75
C ILE A 121 -7.29 -4.83 1.64
N PHE A 122 -6.30 -3.96 1.89
CA PHE A 122 -5.22 -3.63 0.97
C PHE A 122 -3.88 -3.69 1.71
N VAL A 123 -2.88 -4.28 1.06
CA VAL A 123 -1.49 -4.35 1.54
C VAL A 123 -0.56 -3.53 0.64
N THR A 124 0.30 -2.72 1.24
CA THR A 124 1.44 -2.08 0.56
C THR A 124 2.68 -2.15 1.46
N GLY A 125 3.85 -1.78 0.91
CA GLY A 125 5.03 -1.57 1.75
C GLY A 125 4.84 -0.38 2.69
N GLY A 126 4.41 0.77 2.16
CA GLY A 126 4.32 2.01 2.93
C GLY A 126 3.48 3.05 2.23
N ILE A 127 2.67 3.79 2.98
CA ILE A 127 1.83 4.86 2.43
C ILE A 127 2.67 6.06 2.01
N GLY A 128 2.13 6.89 1.11
CA GLY A 128 2.59 8.27 0.95
C GLY A 128 2.19 9.12 2.16
N GLY A 129 2.63 10.38 2.17
CA GLY A 129 2.38 11.28 3.29
C GLY A 129 2.80 12.70 3.00
N VAL A 130 3.12 13.44 4.06
CA VAL A 130 3.62 14.81 3.95
C VAL A 130 5.10 14.77 3.60
N HIS A 131 5.51 15.49 2.56
CA HIS A 131 6.93 15.62 2.21
C HIS A 131 7.63 16.64 3.13
N GLN A 132 8.96 16.54 3.22
CA GLN A 132 9.73 17.34 4.18
C GLN A 132 9.74 18.84 3.85
N GLN A 133 9.68 19.17 2.56
CA GLN A 133 9.63 20.55 2.05
C GLN A 133 8.18 21.08 1.90
N VAL A 134 7.21 20.53 2.63
CA VAL A 134 5.80 20.91 2.51
C VAL A 134 5.56 22.40 2.78
N ILE A 135 6.39 23.04 3.60
CA ILE A 135 6.25 24.47 3.93
C ILE A 135 6.50 25.32 2.68
N GLU A 136 7.40 24.88 1.81
CA GLU A 136 7.81 25.59 0.60
C GLU A 136 6.94 25.27 -0.61
N ASN A 137 6.48 24.01 -0.76
CA ASN A 137 5.87 23.53 -1.99
C ASN A 137 4.50 22.85 -1.83
N PHE A 138 4.00 22.67 -0.61
CA PHE A 138 2.73 21.99 -0.31
C PHE A 138 2.64 20.55 -0.89
N ASP A 139 3.78 19.86 -1.02
CA ASP A 139 3.82 18.48 -1.52
C ASP A 139 3.31 17.49 -0.47
N ILE A 140 2.04 17.10 -0.63
CA ILE A 140 1.31 16.17 0.24
C ILE A 140 0.69 15.08 -0.63
N SER A 141 0.93 13.82 -0.26
CA SER A 141 0.37 12.69 -1.00
C SER A 141 -1.17 12.68 -0.97
N ALA A 142 -1.76 12.40 -2.13
CA ALA A 142 -3.19 12.15 -2.26
C ALA A 142 -3.67 10.94 -1.44
N ASP A 143 -2.75 10.05 -1.04
CA ASP A 143 -3.05 8.89 -0.19
C ASP A 143 -3.73 9.30 1.13
N LEU A 144 -3.35 10.45 1.72
CA LEU A 144 -3.93 10.91 2.98
C LEU A 144 -5.40 11.31 2.82
N ILE A 145 -5.75 11.92 1.69
CA ILE A 145 -7.13 12.29 1.37
C ILE A 145 -7.94 11.05 1.03
N GLU A 146 -7.36 10.11 0.28
CA GLU A 146 -8.01 8.83 -0.02
C GLU A 146 -8.35 8.07 1.27
N LEU A 147 -7.39 7.97 2.20
CA LEU A 147 -7.60 7.38 3.53
C LEU A 147 -8.72 8.07 4.31
N SER A 148 -8.97 9.35 4.11
CA SER A 148 -10.07 10.05 4.79
C SER A 148 -11.45 9.79 4.20
N THR A 149 -11.54 9.23 2.98
CA THR A 149 -12.79 9.17 2.19
C THR A 149 -13.13 7.81 1.59
N THR A 150 -12.23 6.83 1.69
CA THR A 150 -12.42 5.49 1.14
C THR A 150 -12.25 4.42 2.22
N PRO A 151 -13.30 3.61 2.53
CA PRO A 151 -13.30 2.62 3.60
C PRO A 151 -12.56 1.35 3.21
N VAL A 152 -11.24 1.48 3.07
CA VAL A 152 -10.29 0.40 2.84
C VAL A 152 -9.23 0.45 3.93
N THR A 153 -9.01 -0.68 4.59
CA THR A 153 -7.92 -0.87 5.54
C THR A 153 -6.62 -1.10 4.80
N VAL A 154 -5.60 -0.33 5.15
CA VAL A 154 -4.27 -0.39 4.54
C VAL A 154 -3.28 -0.92 5.55
N VAL A 155 -2.75 -2.12 5.30
CA VAL A 155 -1.66 -2.72 6.08
C VAL A 155 -0.33 -2.30 5.46
N CYS A 156 0.51 -1.63 6.26
CA CYS A 156 1.77 -1.08 5.78
C CYS A 156 2.81 -0.96 6.91
N SER A 157 4.07 -0.76 6.54
CA SER A 157 5.16 -0.47 7.48
C SER A 157 5.30 1.02 7.76
N GLY A 158 4.15 1.69 7.92
CA GLY A 158 4.04 3.14 8.12
C GLY A 158 4.10 3.92 6.82
N ALA A 159 4.57 5.16 6.90
CA ALA A 159 4.81 5.98 5.71
C ALA A 159 6.26 5.83 5.25
N LYS A 160 6.51 5.96 3.93
CA LYS A 160 7.86 5.84 3.36
C LYS A 160 8.86 6.74 4.10
N SER A 161 10.04 6.22 4.45
CA SER A 161 11.07 6.91 5.26
C SER A 161 11.57 8.23 4.67
N ILE A 162 11.34 8.47 3.38
CA ILE A 162 11.63 9.72 2.68
C ILE A 162 10.65 10.86 3.01
N LEU A 163 9.62 10.62 3.81
CA LEU A 163 8.58 11.59 4.17
C LEU A 163 8.84 12.26 5.52
N ASP A 164 7.99 13.20 5.91
CA ASP A 164 7.91 13.80 7.23
C ASP A 164 6.86 13.05 8.06
N LEU A 165 7.32 12.12 8.90
CA LEU A 165 6.41 11.26 9.67
C LEU A 165 5.59 12.05 10.70
N PRO A 166 6.16 12.97 11.52
CA PRO A 166 5.37 13.80 12.43
C PRO A 166 4.25 14.56 11.72
N LYS A 167 4.54 15.27 10.63
CA LYS A 167 3.50 16.00 9.88
C LYS A 167 2.49 15.05 9.22
N THR A 168 2.90 13.85 8.85
CA THR A 168 1.99 12.84 8.29
C THR A 168 0.99 12.36 9.35
N LEU A 169 1.43 12.09 10.58
CA LEU A 169 0.56 11.69 11.69
C LEU A 169 -0.46 12.78 12.03
N GLU A 170 0.01 14.03 12.19
CA GLU A 170 -0.86 15.20 12.44
C GLU A 170 -1.94 15.36 11.36
N LYS A 171 -1.57 15.11 10.09
CA LYS A 171 -2.49 15.22 8.97
C LYS A 171 -3.53 14.10 8.95
N LEU A 172 -3.12 12.87 9.26
CA LEU A 172 -4.03 11.72 9.38
C LEU A 172 -5.00 11.92 10.54
N GLU A 173 -4.54 12.42 11.68
CA GLU A 173 -5.39 12.79 12.82
C GLU A 173 -6.43 13.84 12.41
N SER A 174 -5.98 14.94 11.78
CA SER A 174 -6.86 16.01 11.30
C SER A 174 -7.92 15.52 10.31
N TYR A 175 -7.62 14.44 9.58
CA TYR A 175 -8.51 13.81 8.61
C TYR A 175 -9.38 12.70 9.19
N GLY A 176 -9.28 12.44 10.50
CA GLY A 176 -10.04 11.38 11.16
C GLY A 176 -9.67 9.98 10.70
N VAL A 177 -8.43 9.77 10.23
CA VAL A 177 -7.94 8.45 9.82
C VAL A 177 -7.34 7.75 11.04
N PRO A 178 -7.94 6.65 11.54
CA PRO A 178 -7.37 5.89 12.63
C PRO A 178 -6.08 5.19 12.19
N ILE A 179 -5.09 5.22 13.07
CA ILE A 179 -3.84 4.50 12.92
C ILE A 179 -3.73 3.52 14.09
N VAL A 180 -3.53 2.24 13.76
CA VAL A 180 -3.41 1.16 14.74
C VAL A 180 -2.06 0.48 14.58
N GLY A 181 -1.26 0.46 15.65
CA GLY A 181 -0.04 -0.31 15.71
C GLY A 181 -0.33 -1.79 15.90
N TYR A 182 0.16 -2.65 15.00
CA TYR A 182 0.12 -4.10 15.21
C TYR A 182 1.28 -4.53 16.11
N ARG A 183 0.96 -4.94 17.35
CA ARG A 183 1.94 -5.35 18.37
C ARG A 183 2.98 -4.29 18.73
N THR A 184 2.68 -3.02 18.46
CA THR A 184 3.57 -1.88 18.72
C THR A 184 2.76 -0.70 19.24
N ASN A 185 3.39 0.13 20.06
CA ASN A 185 2.86 1.43 20.50
C ASN A 185 3.50 2.60 19.73
N GLU A 186 4.21 2.30 18.64
CA GLU A 186 4.96 3.28 17.88
C GLU A 186 4.68 3.15 16.39
N PHE A 187 4.70 4.27 15.69
CA PHE A 187 4.58 4.30 14.24
C PHE A 187 5.91 3.83 13.62
N PRO A 188 5.94 2.79 12.78
CA PRO A 188 7.16 2.32 12.14
C PRO A 188 7.63 3.30 11.05
N ALA A 189 8.94 3.35 10.83
CA ALA A 189 9.60 4.23 9.86
C ALA A 189 10.02 3.48 8.58
N PHE A 190 9.12 2.64 8.04
CA PHE A 190 9.34 1.86 6.83
C PHE A 190 10.52 0.88 6.94
N TYR A 191 11.76 1.31 6.68
CA TYR A 191 12.96 0.48 6.82
C TYR A 191 13.35 0.19 8.27
N SER A 192 12.90 1.04 9.21
CA SER A 192 13.24 0.92 10.63
C SER A 192 12.00 0.52 11.44
N HIS A 193 12.20 -0.39 12.39
CA HIS A 193 11.13 -0.94 13.22
C HIS A 193 10.43 0.14 14.08
N SER A 194 11.18 1.16 14.48
CA SER A 194 10.73 2.27 15.32
C SER A 194 11.07 3.61 14.68
N SER A 195 10.18 4.59 14.83
CA SER A 195 10.43 6.01 14.56
C SER A 195 10.53 6.86 15.84
N GLY A 196 10.29 6.25 17.01
CA GLY A 196 10.06 6.96 18.27
C GLY A 196 8.74 7.74 18.35
N LEU A 197 7.90 7.74 17.31
CA LEU A 197 6.60 8.44 17.32
C LEU A 197 5.52 7.54 17.95
N PRO A 198 4.86 7.97 19.02
CA PRO A 198 3.87 7.15 19.72
C PRO A 198 2.57 7.00 18.91
N LEU A 199 1.93 5.85 19.04
CA LEU A 199 0.57 5.60 18.57
C LEU A 199 -0.40 5.51 19.74
N VAL A 200 -1.63 5.99 19.51
CA VAL A 200 -2.70 5.97 20.51
C VAL A 200 -3.36 4.59 20.60
N HIS A 201 -3.42 3.87 19.48
CA HIS A 201 -4.10 2.58 19.39
C HIS A 201 -3.12 1.46 19.05
N ARG A 202 -3.26 0.35 19.76
CA ARG A 202 -2.52 -0.89 19.55
C ARG A 202 -3.48 -2.07 19.57
N LEU A 203 -3.29 -2.99 18.63
CA LEU A 203 -3.93 -4.31 18.62
C LEU A 203 -2.86 -5.38 18.43
N ASP A 204 -3.03 -6.55 19.05
CA ASP A 204 -2.01 -7.59 19.13
C ASP A 204 -2.36 -8.84 18.31
N LYS A 205 -3.61 -8.96 17.85
CA LYS A 205 -4.11 -10.10 17.09
C LYS A 205 -4.84 -9.68 15.80
N PRO A 206 -4.71 -10.45 14.70
CA PRO A 206 -5.47 -10.20 13.47
C PRO A 206 -6.99 -10.16 13.68
N GLN A 207 -7.52 -10.96 14.61
CA GLN A 207 -8.94 -10.99 14.96
C GLN A 207 -9.44 -9.65 15.52
N GLU A 208 -8.63 -8.95 16.31
CA GLU A 208 -9.00 -7.67 16.89
C GLU A 208 -9.08 -6.59 15.80
N ILE A 209 -8.19 -6.67 14.80
CA ILE A 209 -8.23 -5.79 13.63
C ILE A 209 -9.48 -6.11 12.80
N ALA A 210 -9.78 -7.39 12.56
CA ALA A 210 -11.00 -7.80 11.87
C ALA A 210 -12.28 -7.28 12.57
N GLU A 211 -12.30 -7.31 13.91
CA GLU A 211 -13.41 -6.76 14.69
C GLU A 211 -13.51 -5.23 14.53
N LEU A 212 -12.39 -4.50 14.52
CA LEU A 212 -12.36 -3.08 14.22
C LEU A 212 -12.96 -2.76 12.83
N LEU A 213 -12.58 -3.53 11.80
CA LEU A 213 -13.12 -3.40 10.45
C LEU A 213 -14.64 -3.66 10.44
N TYR A 214 -15.08 -4.68 11.18
CA TYR A 214 -16.50 -4.98 11.30
C TYR A 214 -17.29 -3.80 11.87
N TYR A 215 -16.85 -3.21 12.99
CA TYR A 215 -17.54 -2.05 13.57
C TYR A 215 -17.48 -0.82 12.66
N GLN A 216 -16.35 -0.57 11.98
CA GLN A 216 -16.25 0.49 10.99
C GLN A 216 -17.33 0.33 9.90
N HIS A 217 -17.49 -0.89 9.38
CA HIS A 217 -18.48 -1.22 8.38
C HIS A 217 -19.92 -1.05 8.92
N GLN A 218 -20.23 -1.56 10.11
CA GLN A 218 -21.56 -1.44 10.72
C GLN A 218 -21.98 0.02 10.97
N LEU A 219 -21.03 0.88 11.30
CA LEU A 219 -21.27 2.31 11.50
C LEU A 219 -21.40 3.10 10.19
N GLY A 220 -21.17 2.46 9.04
CA GLY A 220 -21.21 3.13 7.73
C GLY A 220 -20.13 4.21 7.58
N MET A 221 -19.01 4.06 8.30
CA MET A 221 -17.90 5.00 8.23
C MET A 221 -17.25 4.97 6.84
N ARG A 222 -16.74 6.11 6.38
CA ARG A 222 -16.20 6.28 5.02
C ARG A 222 -14.71 6.49 4.97
N ASN A 223 -14.03 6.60 6.09
CA ASN A 223 -12.57 6.63 6.17
C ASN A 223 -11.99 5.22 6.10
N GLY A 224 -10.74 5.09 5.69
CA GLY A 224 -9.94 3.88 5.81
C GLY A 224 -9.28 3.77 7.19
N ILE A 225 -8.53 2.69 7.39
CA ILE A 225 -7.73 2.45 8.61
C ILE A 225 -6.29 2.21 8.19
N VAL A 226 -5.32 2.80 8.88
CA VAL A 226 -3.90 2.45 8.72
C VAL A 226 -3.53 1.42 9.78
N VAL A 227 -3.18 0.22 9.35
CA VAL A 227 -2.59 -0.81 10.21
C VAL A 227 -1.07 -0.74 10.05
N ALA A 228 -0.43 -0.15 11.04
CA ALA A 228 1.01 0.05 11.11
C ALA A 228 1.71 -1.22 11.62
N ASN A 229 2.37 -1.94 10.71
CA ASN A 229 3.05 -3.20 10.95
C ASN A 229 4.57 -3.02 10.77
N PRO A 230 5.34 -2.94 11.87
CA PRO A 230 6.79 -2.77 11.81
C PRO A 230 7.47 -3.87 10.98
N ILE A 231 8.52 -3.49 10.26
CA ILE A 231 9.44 -4.46 9.66
C ILE A 231 9.99 -5.39 10.76
N PRO A 232 10.20 -6.70 10.49
CA PRO A 232 10.85 -7.58 11.44
C PRO A 232 12.25 -7.06 11.82
N ARG A 233 12.60 -7.15 13.10
CA ARG A 233 13.89 -6.61 13.61
C ARG A 233 15.13 -7.22 12.94
N GLY A 234 15.05 -8.45 12.45
CA GLY A 234 16.16 -9.09 11.74
C GLY A 234 16.43 -8.53 10.36
N ASP A 235 15.44 -7.84 9.78
CA ASP A 235 15.45 -7.35 8.40
C ASP A 235 15.47 -5.81 8.33
N GLU A 236 15.48 -5.13 9.49
CA GLU A 236 15.47 -3.68 9.57
C GLU A 236 16.81 -3.04 9.19
N ILE A 237 16.73 -1.81 8.67
CA ILE A 237 17.85 -0.88 8.66
C ILE A 237 17.58 0.13 9.77
N PRO A 238 18.38 0.17 10.86
CA PRO A 238 18.16 1.09 11.96
C PRO A 238 18.11 2.55 11.51
N GLU A 239 17.28 3.36 12.17
CA GLU A 239 17.05 4.76 11.78
C GLU A 239 18.36 5.57 11.71
N ALA A 240 19.23 5.37 12.70
CA ALA A 240 20.54 6.02 12.78
C ALA A 240 21.46 5.69 11.58
N GLN A 241 21.24 4.56 10.91
CA GLN A 241 22.01 4.13 9.74
C GLN A 241 21.37 4.62 8.43
N ILE A 242 20.05 4.53 8.30
CA ILE A 242 19.36 4.90 7.05
C ILE A 242 19.14 6.41 6.89
N ASN A 243 19.00 7.16 7.98
CA ASN A 243 18.70 8.60 7.91
C ASN A 243 19.81 9.39 7.19
N PRO A 244 21.12 9.21 7.46
CA PRO A 244 22.19 9.87 6.70
C PRO A 244 22.10 9.61 5.19
N VAL A 245 21.76 8.37 4.78
CA VAL A 245 21.56 7.98 3.38
C VAL A 245 20.39 8.73 2.76
N ILE A 246 19.26 8.81 3.47
CA ILE A 246 18.07 9.56 3.03
C ILE A 246 18.41 11.05 2.86
N GLN A 247 19.14 11.65 3.80
CA GLN A 247 19.52 13.07 3.70
C GLN A 247 20.44 13.32 2.50
N GLN A 248 21.39 12.43 2.23
CA GLN A 248 22.22 12.51 1.03
C GLN A 248 21.38 12.42 -0.24
N ALA A 249 20.53 11.40 -0.37
CA ALA A 249 19.66 11.23 -1.54
C ALA A 249 18.75 12.44 -1.78
N ARG A 250 18.24 13.06 -0.70
CA ARG A 250 17.44 14.29 -0.78
C ARG A 250 18.26 15.50 -1.23
N ALA A 251 19.49 15.64 -0.77
CA ALA A 251 20.37 16.72 -1.21
C ALA A 251 20.67 16.62 -2.72
N GLU A 252 20.80 15.39 -3.23
CA GLU A 252 21.00 15.12 -4.66
C GLU A 252 19.71 15.27 -5.49
N ALA A 253 18.53 15.14 -4.87
CA ALA A 253 17.23 15.35 -5.53
C ALA A 253 16.85 16.84 -5.70
N LYS A 254 17.70 17.79 -5.29
CA LYS A 254 17.42 19.22 -5.41
C LYS A 254 17.11 19.60 -6.86
N GLY A 255 15.92 20.16 -7.09
CA GLY A 255 15.42 20.56 -8.41
C GLY A 255 14.44 19.57 -9.04
N LEU A 256 14.28 18.36 -8.48
CA LEU A 256 13.17 17.48 -8.85
C LEU A 256 11.87 17.93 -8.17
N GLN A 257 10.74 17.77 -8.87
CA GLN A 257 9.43 18.19 -8.39
C GLN A 257 8.34 17.15 -8.72
N GLY A 258 7.34 17.06 -7.85
CA GLY A 258 6.15 16.24 -8.07
C GLY A 258 6.43 14.73 -8.13
N LYS A 259 5.72 14.04 -9.03
CA LYS A 259 5.63 12.57 -9.07
C LYS A 259 6.97 11.84 -9.29
N SER A 260 8.00 12.53 -9.78
CA SER A 260 9.33 11.96 -10.05
C SER A 260 10.25 11.90 -8.82
N ILE A 261 9.96 12.64 -7.75
CA ILE A 261 10.82 12.69 -6.56
C ILE A 261 10.92 11.32 -5.88
N THR A 262 9.78 10.68 -5.60
CA THR A 262 9.77 9.40 -4.85
C THR A 262 10.53 8.28 -5.58
N PRO A 263 10.29 8.01 -6.88
CA PRO A 263 11.06 7.00 -7.61
C PRO A 263 12.57 7.29 -7.62
N PHE A 264 12.96 8.57 -7.79
CA PHE A 264 14.37 8.96 -7.72
C PHE A 264 14.98 8.65 -6.35
N LEU A 265 14.33 9.07 -5.27
CA LEU A 265 14.85 8.87 -3.91
C LEU A 265 14.99 7.39 -3.57
N LEU A 266 14.00 6.55 -3.90
CA LEU A 266 14.08 5.12 -3.63
C LEU A 266 15.21 4.45 -4.41
N LYS A 267 15.36 4.78 -5.70
CA LYS A 267 16.49 4.30 -6.51
C LYS A 267 17.82 4.70 -5.90
N ARG A 268 17.96 5.98 -5.52
CA ARG A 268 19.22 6.50 -5.01
C ARG A 268 19.59 5.93 -3.64
N ILE A 269 18.61 5.76 -2.75
CA ILE A 269 18.82 5.09 -1.46
C ILE A 269 19.32 3.66 -1.70
N ASN A 270 18.72 2.94 -2.65
CA ASN A 270 19.15 1.58 -2.96
C ASN A 270 20.61 1.49 -3.43
N GLU A 271 21.03 2.41 -4.31
CA GLU A 271 22.42 2.54 -4.74
C GLU A 271 23.37 2.82 -3.56
N LEU A 272 22.99 3.77 -2.69
CA LEU A 272 23.80 4.17 -1.54
C LEU A 272 23.89 3.08 -0.45
N THR A 273 22.88 2.21 -0.34
CA THR A 273 22.87 1.06 0.57
C THR A 273 23.35 -0.24 -0.08
N ALA A 274 23.88 -0.20 -1.31
CA ALA A 274 24.31 -1.39 -2.04
C ALA A 274 23.27 -2.54 -2.06
N GLY A 275 21.98 -2.20 -2.22
CA GLY A 275 20.89 -3.19 -2.27
C GLY A 275 20.19 -3.48 -0.94
N GLU A 276 20.74 -3.08 0.21
CA GLU A 276 20.15 -3.41 1.51
C GLU A 276 18.76 -2.82 1.69
N SER A 277 18.49 -1.59 1.21
CA SER A 277 17.17 -0.99 1.30
C SER A 277 16.13 -1.73 0.47
N LEU A 278 16.50 -2.28 -0.69
CA LEU A 278 15.61 -3.10 -1.50
C LEU A 278 15.27 -4.40 -0.78
N ARG A 279 16.27 -5.07 -0.18
CA ARG A 279 16.05 -6.27 0.63
C ARG A 279 15.09 -5.99 1.80
N ALA A 280 15.31 -4.92 2.55
CA ALA A 280 14.41 -4.51 3.64
C ALA A 280 12.99 -4.22 3.11
N ASN A 281 12.87 -3.58 1.94
CA ASN A 281 11.57 -3.30 1.30
C ASN A 281 10.82 -4.60 0.91
N ILE A 282 11.53 -5.63 0.46
CA ILE A 282 10.94 -6.94 0.13
C ILE A 282 10.46 -7.63 1.41
N GLU A 283 11.26 -7.64 2.48
CA GLU A 283 10.86 -8.32 3.73
C GLU A 283 9.72 -7.61 4.45
N LEU A 284 9.70 -6.28 4.46
CA LEU A 284 8.59 -5.53 5.07
C LEU A 284 7.27 -5.77 4.32
N ILE A 285 7.28 -5.82 2.98
CA ILE A 285 6.02 -6.02 2.24
C ILE A 285 5.53 -7.46 2.32
N LYS A 286 6.44 -8.45 2.37
CA LYS A 286 6.09 -9.84 2.70
C LYS A 286 5.45 -9.95 4.08
N ASN A 287 6.01 -9.26 5.07
CA ASN A 287 5.43 -9.22 6.42
C ASN A 287 4.04 -8.57 6.42
N ASN A 288 3.85 -7.48 5.68
CA ASN A 288 2.54 -6.82 5.54
C ASN A 288 1.53 -7.71 4.80
N ALA A 289 1.96 -8.46 3.78
CA ALA A 289 1.13 -9.39 3.03
C ALA A 289 0.64 -10.54 3.92
N SER A 290 1.54 -11.09 4.74
CA SER A 290 1.21 -12.13 5.72
C SER A 290 0.16 -11.64 6.73
N LEU A 291 0.36 -10.45 7.30
CA LEU A 291 -0.61 -9.86 8.23
C LEU A 291 -1.95 -9.55 7.54
N GLY A 292 -1.92 -8.97 6.34
CA GLY A 292 -3.12 -8.65 5.55
C GLY A 292 -3.96 -9.88 5.24
N ALA A 293 -3.32 -10.99 4.86
CA ALA A 293 -4.00 -12.28 4.64
C ALA A 293 -4.65 -12.81 5.93
N GLN A 294 -3.95 -12.75 7.06
CA GLN A 294 -4.51 -13.18 8.35
C GLN A 294 -5.71 -12.32 8.77
N ILE A 295 -5.65 -11.00 8.58
CA ILE A 295 -6.77 -10.09 8.86
C ILE A 295 -7.95 -10.42 7.95
N ALA A 296 -7.72 -10.62 6.65
CA ALA A 296 -8.77 -10.98 5.71
C ALA A 296 -9.46 -12.29 6.11
N ILE A 297 -8.70 -13.33 6.43
CA ILE A 297 -9.26 -14.61 6.87
C ILE A 297 -10.14 -14.42 8.11
N CYS A 298 -9.67 -13.70 9.12
CA CYS A 298 -10.45 -13.43 10.33
C CYS A 298 -11.72 -12.63 10.03
N TYR A 299 -11.62 -11.59 9.18
CA TYR A 299 -12.74 -10.73 8.80
C TYR A 299 -13.84 -11.50 8.07
N TYR A 300 -13.48 -12.27 7.05
CA TYR A 300 -14.47 -13.05 6.28
C TYR A 300 -15.05 -14.23 7.09
N GLN A 301 -14.28 -14.83 8.01
CA GLN A 301 -14.83 -15.79 8.96
C GLN A 301 -15.88 -15.15 9.87
N GLN A 302 -15.60 -13.94 10.39
CA GLN A 302 -16.53 -13.20 11.21
C GLN A 302 -17.83 -12.87 10.46
N LEU A 303 -17.74 -12.43 9.19
CA LEU A 303 -18.93 -12.18 8.36
C LEU A 303 -19.78 -13.44 8.18
N LYS A 304 -19.16 -14.59 7.89
CA LYS A 304 -19.86 -15.89 7.77
C LYS A 304 -20.55 -16.29 9.07
N HIS A 305 -19.91 -16.08 10.23
CA HIS A 305 -20.52 -16.36 11.53
C HIS A 305 -21.73 -15.47 11.84
N LEU A 306 -21.76 -14.25 11.29
CA LEU A 306 -22.84 -13.28 11.48
C LEU A 306 -23.95 -13.38 10.43
N ASN A 307 -23.84 -14.31 9.47
CA ASN A 307 -24.76 -14.49 8.33
C ASN A 307 -24.93 -13.21 7.48
N ILE A 308 -23.84 -12.45 7.29
CA ILE A 308 -23.79 -11.23 6.46
C ILE A 308 -22.94 -11.53 5.21
#